data_AF-A0A962YB72-F1
#
_entry.id   AF-A0A962YB72-F1
#
_cell.length_a   1.000
_cell.length_b   1.000
_cell.length_c   1.000
_cell.angle_alpha   90.00
_cell.angle_beta   90.00
_cell.angle_gamma   90.00
#
_symmetry.space_group_name_H-M   'P 1'
#
loop_
_entity.id
_entity.type
_entity.pdbx_description
1 polymer ?
#
loop_
_entity_poly.entity_id
_entity_poly.type
_entity_poly.pdbx_seq_one_letter_code
_entity_poly.pdbx_strand_id
1 'polypeptide(L)'
;SEPFGYLGRIKNAGEVLLGEHTPVTLGNFVLGPNAVLPTSQAAFTASPLGVFDYLKRTSIGHVTSQGYAELAEKAHKFALYEGFDGHANAVSATRQQALKKS
;
A
#
# COMPACT_ATOMS: atom_id res chain seq x y z
N SER A 1 -20.66 -15.47 27.99
CA SER A 1 -19.43 -14.66 27.91
C SER A 1 -19.71 -13.42 27.06
N GLU A 2 -18.94 -12.33 27.19
CA GLU A 2 -19.04 -11.17 26.28
C GLU A 2 -17.90 -11.23 25.24
N PRO A 3 -18.07 -11.96 24.12
CA PRO A 3 -16.98 -12.20 23.16
C PRO A 3 -16.46 -10.90 22.51
N PHE A 4 -17.34 -9.92 22.32
CA PHE A 4 -16.98 -8.62 21.74
C PHE A 4 -16.02 -7.81 22.62
N GLY A 5 -16.01 -8.01 23.94
CA GLY A 5 -15.12 -7.32 24.87
C GLY A 5 -13.62 -7.61 24.65
N TYR A 6 -13.32 -8.68 23.92
CA TYR A 6 -11.94 -9.08 23.60
C TYR A 6 -11.46 -8.59 22.23
N LEU A 7 -12.37 -8.18 21.34
CA LEU A 7 -12.04 -7.89 19.94
C LEU A 7 -10.96 -6.80 19.81
N GLY A 8 -11.03 -5.75 20.62
CA GLY A 8 -10.03 -4.67 20.65
C GLY A 8 -8.65 -5.08 21.19
N ARG A 9 -8.50 -6.30 21.73
CA ARG A 9 -7.21 -6.83 22.23
C ARG A 9 -6.50 -7.71 21.19
N ILE A 10 -7.20 -8.14 20.15
CA ILE A 10 -6.64 -9.00 19.09
C ILE A 10 -5.82 -8.12 18.14
N LYS A 11 -4.55 -8.48 17.93
CA LYS A 11 -3.64 -7.75 17.02
C LYS A 11 -3.46 -8.46 15.68
N ASN A 12 -3.29 -9.77 15.68
CA ASN A 12 -3.03 -10.57 14.49
C ASN A 12 -3.96 -11.80 14.48
N ALA A 13 -4.85 -11.88 13.50
CA ALA A 13 -5.71 -13.04 13.24
C ALA A 13 -6.13 -13.03 11.78
N GLY A 14 -6.11 -14.19 11.12
CA GLY A 14 -6.67 -14.34 9.78
C GLY A 14 -8.20 -14.22 9.81
N GLU A 15 -8.83 -14.85 10.80
CA GLU A 15 -10.28 -14.79 10.98
C GLU A 15 -10.60 -14.80 12.47
N VAL A 16 -11.68 -14.09 12.86
CA VAL A 16 -12.18 -14.06 14.24
C VAL A 16 -13.66 -14.42 14.23
N LEU A 17 -13.99 -15.59 14.79
CA LEU A 17 -15.36 -16.07 14.94
C LEU A 17 -15.79 -15.92 16.41
N LEU A 18 -16.90 -15.22 16.65
CA LEU A 18 -17.28 -14.76 17.99
C LEU A 18 -18.57 -15.44 18.49
N GLY A 19 -18.53 -15.94 19.73
CA GLY A 19 -19.70 -16.49 20.42
C GLY A 19 -20.02 -17.95 20.07
N GLU A 20 -20.91 -18.56 20.88
CA GLU A 20 -21.23 -19.99 20.81
C GLU A 20 -21.98 -20.40 19.52
N HIS A 21 -22.59 -19.44 18.83
CA HIS A 21 -23.37 -19.67 17.61
C HIS A 21 -22.59 -19.41 16.31
N THR A 22 -21.28 -19.19 16.38
CA THR A 22 -20.43 -18.94 15.20
C THR A 22 -19.38 -20.05 15.03
N PRO A 23 -19.78 -21.32 14.80
CA PRO A 23 -18.82 -22.39 14.55
C PRO A 23 -18.09 -22.17 13.22
N VAL A 24 -16.84 -22.64 13.13
CA VAL A 24 -15.97 -22.49 11.96
C VAL A 24 -16.60 -22.98 10.64
N THR A 25 -17.46 -23.99 10.71
CA THR A 25 -18.20 -24.50 9.55
C THR A 25 -19.06 -23.43 8.88
N LEU A 26 -19.68 -22.52 9.66
CA LEU A 26 -20.43 -21.40 9.07
C LEU A 26 -19.49 -20.41 8.38
N GLY A 27 -18.38 -20.05 9.04
CA GLY A 27 -17.33 -19.19 8.49
C GLY A 27 -16.81 -19.68 7.14
N ASN A 28 -16.44 -20.96 7.07
CA ASN A 28 -15.83 -21.56 5.88
C ASN A 28 -16.76 -21.66 4.67
N PHE A 29 -18.08 -21.70 4.88
CA PHE A 29 -19.00 -22.08 3.80
C PHE A 29 -20.05 -21.02 3.45
N VAL A 30 -20.62 -20.32 4.43
CA VAL A 30 -21.87 -19.55 4.19
C VAL A 30 -21.93 -18.20 4.87
N LEU A 31 -21.07 -17.92 5.85
CA LEU A 31 -21.13 -16.66 6.61
C LEU A 31 -20.61 -15.46 5.79
N GLY A 32 -19.78 -15.72 4.76
CA GLY A 32 -19.26 -14.72 3.83
C GLY A 32 -17.75 -14.44 3.88
N PRO A 33 -17.06 -14.50 5.03
CA PRO A 33 -15.59 -14.39 5.07
C PRO A 33 -14.89 -15.43 4.19
N ASN A 34 -13.69 -15.09 3.71
CA ASN A 34 -12.93 -15.98 2.85
C ASN A 34 -12.12 -16.98 3.69
N ALA A 35 -12.25 -18.28 3.38
CA ALA A 35 -11.56 -19.36 4.09
C ALA A 35 -10.09 -19.54 3.65
N VAL A 36 -9.61 -18.80 2.64
CA VAL A 36 -8.19 -18.77 2.26
C VAL A 36 -7.47 -17.78 3.18
N LEU A 37 -6.96 -18.29 4.30
CA LEU A 37 -6.36 -17.52 5.38
C LEU A 37 -4.82 -17.61 5.40
N PRO A 38 -4.13 -16.57 5.87
CA PRO A 38 -2.69 -16.64 6.11
C PRO A 38 -2.37 -17.60 7.27
N THR A 39 -1.49 -18.56 7.02
CA THR A 39 -1.04 -19.57 8.01
C THR A 39 0.41 -19.33 8.44
N SER A 40 0.97 -20.16 9.33
CA SER A 40 2.36 -20.05 9.78
C SER A 40 2.73 -18.65 10.31
N GLN A 41 1.82 -18.05 11.10
CA GLN A 41 1.94 -16.69 11.68
C GLN A 41 1.90 -15.53 10.67
N ALA A 42 1.62 -15.78 9.39
CA ALA A 42 1.59 -14.74 8.36
C ALA A 42 0.48 -13.68 8.59
N ALA A 43 -0.51 -13.92 9.45
CA ALA A 43 -1.49 -12.91 9.86
C ALA A 43 -0.87 -11.65 10.50
N PHE A 44 0.44 -11.67 10.80
CA PHE A 44 1.20 -10.49 11.20
C PHE A 44 1.39 -9.46 10.08
N THR A 45 1.43 -9.89 8.81
CA THR A 45 1.65 -9.00 7.64
C THR A 45 0.69 -9.22 6.48
N ALA A 46 -0.02 -10.36 6.45
CA ALA A 46 -0.94 -10.74 5.39
C ALA A 46 -2.39 -10.73 5.90
N SER A 47 -3.30 -10.40 5.00
CA SER A 47 -4.75 -10.49 5.21
C SER A 47 -5.32 -11.78 4.59
N PRO A 48 -6.54 -12.20 4.96
CA PRO A 48 -7.31 -13.18 4.20
C PRO A 48 -7.43 -12.78 2.73
N LEU A 49 -7.54 -13.78 1.85
CA LEU A 49 -7.80 -13.54 0.43
C LEU A 49 -9.07 -12.71 0.25
N GLY A 50 -8.98 -11.62 -0.49
CA GLY A 50 -10.08 -10.73 -0.79
C GLY A 50 -10.04 -10.22 -2.23
N VAL A 51 -11.00 -9.37 -2.56
CA VAL A 51 -11.09 -8.76 -3.91
C VAL A 51 -9.79 -8.06 -4.29
N PHE A 52 -9.11 -7.45 -3.32
CA PHE A 52 -7.87 -6.70 -3.56
C PHE A 52 -6.70 -7.55 -4.05
N ASP A 53 -6.66 -8.85 -3.77
CA ASP A 53 -5.61 -9.74 -4.27
C ASP A 53 -5.74 -9.98 -5.78
N TYR A 54 -6.90 -9.69 -6.37
CA TYR A 54 -7.16 -9.76 -7.80
C TYR A 54 -7.05 -8.38 -8.49
N LEU A 55 -6.77 -7.32 -7.73
CA LEU A 55 -6.65 -5.96 -8.26
C LEU A 55 -5.18 -5.50 -8.24
N LYS A 56 -4.80 -4.74 -9.26
CA LYS A 56 -3.56 -3.97 -9.26
C LYS A 56 -3.89 -2.54 -8.85
N ARG A 57 -3.17 -1.99 -7.87
CA ARG A 57 -3.28 -0.58 -7.48
C ARG A 57 -2.17 0.21 -8.17
N THR A 58 -2.53 1.26 -8.88
CA THR A 58 -1.56 2.09 -9.62
C THR A 58 -1.80 3.56 -9.32
N SER A 59 -0.75 4.26 -8.91
CA SER A 59 -0.78 5.71 -8.72
C SER A 59 -0.53 6.42 -10.05
N ILE A 60 -1.36 7.40 -10.38
CA ILE A 60 -1.20 8.24 -11.57
C ILE A 60 -0.78 9.64 -11.10
N GLY A 61 0.34 10.13 -11.62
CA GLY A 61 0.87 11.45 -11.31
C GLY A 61 0.99 12.31 -12.57
N HIS A 62 0.58 13.57 -12.47
CA HIS A 62 0.75 14.57 -13.52
C HIS A 62 1.15 15.91 -12.87
N VAL A 63 2.11 16.61 -13.48
CA VAL A 63 2.57 17.92 -13.03
C VAL A 63 2.49 18.91 -14.17
N THR A 64 1.94 20.10 -13.90
CA THR A 64 1.91 21.18 -14.88
C THR A 64 3.29 21.82 -15.02
N SER A 65 3.49 22.61 -16.08
CA SER A 65 4.74 23.38 -16.25
C SER A 65 5.04 24.29 -15.04
N GLN A 66 4.00 24.96 -14.51
CA GLN A 66 4.13 25.78 -13.31
C GLN A 66 4.48 24.94 -12.07
N GLY A 67 3.77 23.83 -11.83
CA GLY A 67 4.06 22.95 -10.70
C GLY A 67 5.47 22.34 -10.78
N TYR A 68 5.97 22.06 -11.98
CA TYR A 68 7.33 21.62 -12.18
C TYR A 68 8.33 22.70 -11.74
N ALA A 69 8.13 23.96 -12.14
CA ALA A 69 9.00 25.06 -11.74
C ALA A 69 9.05 25.24 -10.21
N GLU A 70 7.93 25.04 -9.52
CA GLU A 70 7.84 25.14 -8.05
C GLU A 70 8.53 23.97 -7.30
N LEU A 71 8.56 22.78 -7.90
CA LEU A 71 9.04 21.55 -7.25
C LEU A 71 10.47 21.17 -7.67
N ALA A 72 10.88 21.49 -8.89
CA ALA A 72 12.13 21.01 -9.48
C ALA A 72 13.36 21.42 -8.64
N GLU A 73 13.40 22.64 -8.13
CA GLU A 73 14.53 23.10 -7.31
C GLU A 73 14.65 22.30 -6.00
N LYS A 74 13.53 21.98 -5.35
CA LYS A 74 13.50 21.20 -4.11
C LYS A 74 13.95 19.76 -4.37
N ALA A 75 13.41 19.15 -5.43
CA ALA A 75 13.79 17.81 -5.86
C ALA A 75 15.28 17.74 -6.24
N HIS A 76 15.81 18.79 -6.88
CA HIS A 76 17.23 18.86 -7.25
C HIS A 76 18.13 18.86 -6.01
N LYS A 77 17.77 19.64 -4.98
CA LYS A 77 18.52 19.68 -3.71
C LYS A 77 18.55 18.33 -3.00
N PHE A 78 17.42 17.62 -2.96
CA PHE A 78 17.38 16.27 -2.40
C PHE A 78 18.25 15.30 -3.21
N ALA A 79 18.12 15.31 -4.53
CA ALA A 79 18.91 14.43 -5.39
C ALA A 79 20.42 14.65 -5.28
N LEU A 80 20.87 15.92 -5.12
CA LEU A 80 22.28 16.22 -4.87
C LEU A 80 22.74 15.75 -3.48
N TYR A 81 21.90 15.96 -2.46
CA TYR A 81 22.19 15.51 -1.09
C TYR A 81 22.31 13.98 -1.00
N GLU A 82 21.47 13.26 -1.73
CA GLU A 82 21.48 11.79 -1.82
C GLU A 82 22.58 11.23 -2.74
N GLY A 83 23.27 12.07 -3.51
CA GLY A 83 24.32 11.66 -4.46
C GLY A 83 23.77 11.02 -5.74
N PHE A 84 22.54 11.33 -6.14
CA PHE A 84 21.88 10.79 -7.33
C PHE A 84 21.93 11.76 -8.52
N ASP A 85 23.09 11.86 -9.16
CA ASP A 85 23.34 12.80 -10.26
C ASP A 85 22.35 12.67 -11.43
N GLY A 86 21.91 11.45 -11.75
CA GLY A 86 20.89 11.23 -12.79
C GLY A 86 19.53 11.86 -12.45
N HIS A 87 19.10 11.73 -11.19
CA HIS A 87 17.86 12.34 -10.71
C HIS A 87 18.00 13.87 -10.65
N ALA A 88 19.14 14.38 -10.18
CA ALA A 88 19.46 15.80 -10.16
C ALA A 88 19.39 16.40 -11.57
N ASN A 89 20.01 15.75 -12.55
CA ASN A 89 20.00 16.17 -13.95
C ASN A 89 18.60 16.16 -14.57
N ALA A 90 17.74 15.21 -14.17
CA ALA A 90 16.36 15.15 -14.63
C ALA A 90 15.48 16.33 -14.15
N VAL A 91 15.93 17.11 -13.17
CA VAL A 91 15.23 18.30 -12.68
C VAL A 91 16.04 19.59 -12.80
N SER A 92 17.18 19.55 -13.49
CA SER A 92 18.09 20.69 -13.65
C SER A 92 18.03 21.30 -15.05
N ALA A 93 18.90 22.29 -15.29
CA ALA A 93 19.11 22.89 -16.61
C ALA A 93 19.51 21.86 -17.67
N THR A 94 20.17 20.75 -17.27
CA THR A 94 20.56 19.65 -18.18
C THR A 94 19.34 19.08 -18.91
N ARG A 95 18.23 18.80 -18.21
CA ARG A 95 16.97 18.37 -18.83
C ARG A 95 16.44 19.38 -19.85
N GLN A 96 16.44 20.67 -19.49
CA GLN A 96 15.92 21.72 -20.38
C GLN A 96 16.73 21.81 -21.67
N GLN A 97 18.05 21.62 -21.59
CA GLN A 97 18.91 21.57 -22.77
C GLN A 97 18.64 20.32 -23.63
N ALA A 98 18.39 19.17 -23.01
CA ALA A 98 18.05 17.94 -23.73
C ALA A 98 16.72 18.06 -24.48
N LEU A 99 15.69 18.64 -23.85
CA LEU A 99 14.38 18.83 -24.49
C LEU A 99 14.39 19.83 -25.64
N LYS A 100 15.27 20.84 -25.61
CA LYS A 100 15.42 21.81 -26.72
C LYS A 100 16.10 21.23 -27.96
N LYS A 101 16.77 20.07 -27.84
CA LYS A 101 17.48 19.39 -28.93
C LYS A 101 16.63 18.31 -29.61
N SER A 102 15.44 18.03 -29.09
CA SER A 102 14.46 17.11 -29.66
C SER A 102 13.40 17.86 -30.45
#